data_AF-A0A1Y1VE65-F1
#
_entry.id   AF-A0A1Y1VE65-F1
#
_cell.length_a   1.000
_cell.length_b   1.000
_cell.length_c   1.000
_cell.angle_alpha   90.00
_cell.angle_beta   90.00
_cell.angle_gamma   90.00
#
_symmetry.space_group_name_H-M   'P 1'
#
loop_
_entity.id
_entity.type
_entity.pdbx_description
1 polymer ?
#
loop_
_entity_poly.entity_id
_entity_poly.type
_entity_poly.pdbx_seq_one_letter_code
_entity_poly.pdbx_strand_id
1 'polypeptide(L)'
;MNFKTIFSISTLVLAGMVKTLPINECAKNDALFLTWDEDKTIYTCLLPIEKFKNPENEHCVRIRPDHHHEDQDEGKLYCVTPGATSIPSCMKDHPHYSYNYCCRYLDAMASFKQLDVDIYPNPYPNPN
;
A
#
# COMPACT_ATOMS: atom_id res chain seq x y z
N MET A 1 24.50 -25.92 -57.17
CA MET A 1 23.13 -26.19 -56.68
C MET A 1 23.14 -26.16 -55.15
N ASN A 2 22.32 -25.27 -54.59
CA ASN A 2 21.59 -25.34 -53.32
C ASN A 2 22.37 -25.46 -51.99
N PHE A 3 22.62 -24.33 -51.34
CA PHE A 3 22.66 -24.27 -49.86
C PHE A 3 21.49 -23.38 -49.41
N LYS A 4 20.41 -24.02 -48.96
CA LYS A 4 19.26 -23.32 -48.37
C LYS A 4 19.60 -23.02 -46.91
N THR A 5 20.04 -21.81 -46.63
CA THR A 5 20.23 -21.32 -45.27
C THR A 5 18.89 -20.80 -44.74
N ILE A 6 18.22 -21.60 -43.91
CA ILE A 6 17.02 -21.15 -43.19
C ILE A 6 17.49 -20.56 -41.87
N PHE A 7 17.65 -19.24 -41.81
CA PHE A 7 17.78 -18.53 -40.54
C PHE A 7 16.42 -18.50 -39.86
N SER A 8 16.19 -19.46 -38.96
CA SER A 8 15.04 -19.45 -38.06
C SER A 8 15.29 -18.41 -36.97
N ILE A 9 14.78 -17.20 -37.17
CA ILE A 9 14.79 -16.14 -36.17
C ILE A 9 13.64 -16.42 -35.23
N SER A 10 13.89 -17.19 -34.17
CA SER A 10 12.94 -17.31 -33.06
C SER A 10 13.02 -16.00 -32.26
N THR A 11 12.11 -15.07 -32.54
CA THR A 11 11.89 -13.90 -31.70
C THR A 11 11.32 -14.39 -30.36
N LEU A 12 12.18 -14.47 -29.35
CA LEU A 12 11.74 -14.65 -27.98
C LEU A 12 11.01 -13.35 -27.57
N VAL A 13 9.69 -13.35 -27.70
CA VAL A 13 8.85 -12.31 -27.14
C VAL A 13 8.91 -12.49 -25.62
N LEU A 14 9.79 -11.76 -24.96
CA LEU A 14 9.69 -11.50 -23.53
C LEU A 14 8.45 -10.64 -23.29
N ALA A 15 7.27 -11.26 -23.35
CA ALA A 15 6.10 -10.78 -22.65
C ALA A 15 6.32 -11.09 -21.16
N GLY A 16 7.34 -10.46 -20.57
CA GLY A 16 7.37 -10.31 -19.13
C GLY A 16 6.12 -9.56 -18.77
N MET A 17 5.19 -10.21 -18.09
CA MET A 17 4.07 -9.53 -17.45
C MET A 17 4.68 -8.42 -16.61
N VAL A 18 4.61 -7.19 -17.10
CA VAL A 18 4.70 -6.04 -16.22
C VAL A 18 3.44 -6.20 -15.38
N LYS A 19 3.60 -6.78 -14.19
CA LYS A 19 2.64 -6.55 -13.12
C LYS A 19 2.71 -5.04 -12.95
N THR A 20 1.90 -4.30 -13.69
CA THR A 20 1.60 -2.93 -13.36
C THR A 20 0.96 -3.06 -12.00
N LEU A 21 1.74 -2.82 -10.94
CA LEU A 21 1.24 -2.82 -9.58
C LEU A 21 0.00 -1.91 -9.52
N PRO A 22 -0.89 -2.06 -8.54
CA PRO A 22 -2.10 -1.26 -8.40
C PRO A 22 -1.85 0.23 -8.10
N ILE A 23 -0.67 0.76 -8.46
CA ILE A 23 -0.28 2.17 -8.48
C ILE A 23 -1.39 3.03 -9.13
N ASN A 24 -2.10 2.51 -10.14
CA ASN A 24 -3.18 3.25 -10.79
C ASN A 24 -4.43 3.43 -9.91
N GLU A 25 -4.66 2.56 -8.92
CA GLU A 25 -5.74 2.77 -7.94
C GLU A 25 -5.37 3.81 -6.89
N CYS A 26 -4.07 3.92 -6.55
CA CYS A 26 -3.60 4.97 -5.65
C CYS A 26 -3.58 6.38 -6.26
N ALA A 27 -3.68 6.48 -7.58
CA ALA A 27 -3.74 7.76 -8.29
C ALA A 27 -5.17 8.35 -8.35
N LYS A 28 -6.17 7.64 -7.81
CA LYS A 28 -7.57 8.11 -7.79
C LYS A 28 -7.81 9.03 -6.60
N ASN A 29 -8.77 9.95 -6.77
CA ASN A 29 -9.16 10.91 -5.73
C ASN A 29 -9.50 10.18 -4.42
N ASP A 30 -8.98 10.72 -3.32
CA ASP A 30 -9.10 10.27 -1.92
C ASP A 30 -8.17 9.15 -1.46
N ALA A 31 -7.29 8.61 -2.32
CA ALA A 31 -6.23 7.70 -1.88
C ALA A 31 -5.06 8.46 -1.24
N LEU A 32 -4.45 7.87 -0.20
CA LEU A 32 -3.24 8.38 0.43
C LEU A 32 -2.05 7.48 0.07
N PHE A 33 -1.16 8.01 -0.78
CA PHE A 33 0.10 7.35 -1.13
C PHE A 33 1.20 7.76 -0.15
N LEU A 34 1.70 6.79 0.63
CA LEU A 34 2.79 6.94 1.58
C LEU A 34 4.07 6.31 1.03
N THR A 35 5.22 6.98 1.19
CA THR A 35 6.53 6.51 0.70
C THR A 35 7.64 7.10 1.54
N TRP A 36 8.76 6.37 1.70
CA TRP A 36 9.97 6.87 2.37
C TRP A 36 10.98 7.50 1.42
N ASP A 37 11.03 7.02 0.19
CA ASP A 37 12.06 7.37 -0.77
C ASP A 37 11.50 8.15 -1.96
N GLU A 38 12.34 9.02 -2.54
CA GLU A 38 12.03 9.76 -3.77
C GLU A 38 11.77 8.82 -4.95
N ASP A 39 12.47 7.67 -4.95
CA ASP A 39 12.35 6.61 -5.96
C ASP A 39 11.08 5.75 -5.80
N LYS A 40 10.32 5.94 -4.72
CA LYS A 40 9.04 5.26 -4.43
C LYS A 40 9.15 3.73 -4.43
N THR A 41 10.29 3.18 -4.03
CA THR A 41 10.52 1.74 -3.93
C THR A 41 9.88 1.16 -2.67
N ILE A 42 9.81 1.94 -1.58
CA ILE A 42 9.16 1.54 -0.32
C ILE A 42 7.91 2.40 -0.15
N TYR A 43 6.76 1.81 -0.46
CA TYR A 43 5.51 2.56 -0.49
C TYR A 43 4.32 1.74 0.02
N THR A 44 3.27 2.46 0.39
CA THR A 44 1.95 1.91 0.66
C THR A 44 0.87 2.83 0.09
N CYS A 45 -0.12 2.23 -0.55
CA CYS A 45 -1.37 2.89 -0.85
C CYS A 45 -2.40 2.65 0.24
N LEU A 46 -3.02 3.72 0.70
CA LEU A 46 -4.14 3.68 1.63
C LEU A 46 -5.40 4.22 0.95
N LEU A 47 -6.52 3.50 1.05
CA LEU A 47 -7.82 3.96 0.58
C LEU A 47 -8.75 4.26 1.76
N PRO A 48 -9.70 5.18 1.62
CA PRO A 48 -10.71 5.42 2.66
C PRO A 48 -11.46 4.13 3.01
N ILE A 49 -11.80 3.96 4.29
CA ILE A 49 -12.45 2.75 4.81
C ILE A 49 -13.73 2.37 4.05
N GLU A 50 -14.45 3.35 3.51
CA GLU A 50 -15.70 3.19 2.76
C GLU A 50 -15.50 2.48 1.40
N LYS A 51 -14.25 2.35 0.93
CA LYS A 51 -13.91 1.59 -0.28
C LYS A 51 -13.82 0.08 -0.04
N PHE A 52 -13.83 -0.36 1.22
CA PHE A 52 -13.69 -1.76 1.58
C PHE A 52 -15.03 -2.34 2.00
N LYS A 53 -15.34 -3.54 1.47
CA LYS A 53 -16.58 -4.25 1.80
C LYS A 53 -16.59 -4.74 3.26
N ASN A 54 -15.43 -5.17 3.75
CA ASN A 54 -15.23 -5.83 5.04
C ASN A 54 -14.00 -5.22 5.76
N PRO A 55 -14.05 -3.94 6.18
CA PRO A 55 -12.87 -3.24 6.70
C PRO A 55 -12.28 -3.85 7.98
N GLU A 56 -13.07 -4.61 8.76
CA GLU A 56 -12.60 -5.38 9.92
C GLU A 56 -11.58 -6.46 9.54
N ASN A 57 -11.59 -6.89 8.28
CA ASN A 57 -10.66 -7.85 7.72
C ASN A 57 -9.46 -7.18 7.01
N GLU A 58 -9.31 -5.87 7.11
CA GLU A 58 -8.21 -5.12 6.48
C GLU A 58 -7.20 -4.61 7.52
N HIS A 59 -6.10 -4.01 7.07
CA HIS A 59 -5.20 -3.27 7.96
C HIS A 59 -5.54 -1.79 7.87
N CYS A 60 -6.38 -1.31 8.80
CA CYS A 60 -6.86 0.06 8.84
C CYS A 60 -6.19 0.86 9.96
N VAL A 61 -5.93 2.12 9.69
CA VAL A 61 -5.39 3.09 10.64
C VAL A 61 -6.15 4.41 10.52
N ARG A 62 -6.16 5.18 11.61
CA ARG A 62 -6.65 6.56 11.58
C ARG A 62 -5.47 7.48 11.30
N ILE A 63 -5.67 8.42 10.37
CA ILE A 63 -4.66 9.39 9.93
C ILE A 63 -5.20 10.78 10.16
N ARG A 64 -4.36 11.64 10.73
CA ARG A 64 -4.66 13.05 10.98
C ARG A 64 -3.48 13.94 10.60
N PRO A 65 -3.69 15.23 10.33
CA PRO A 65 -2.60 16.20 10.22
C PRO A 65 -1.73 16.17 11.49
N ASP A 66 -0.41 16.24 11.31
CA ASP A 66 0.55 16.45 12.39
C ASP A 66 0.39 17.90 12.88
N HIS A 67 -0.46 18.06 13.89
CA HIS A 67 -0.61 19.28 14.64
C HIS A 67 -0.28 18.97 16.09
N HIS A 68 0.90 19.40 16.54
CA HIS A 68 1.32 19.37 17.94
C HIS A 68 0.37 20.12 18.91
N HIS A 69 -0.67 20.76 18.39
CA HIS A 69 -1.62 21.55 19.15
C HIS A 69 -3.04 21.40 18.57
N GLU A 70 -3.99 21.14 19.46
CA GLU A 70 -5.46 21.09 19.32
C GLU A 70 -6.10 19.72 19.04
N ASP A 71 -6.68 19.18 20.12
CA ASP A 71 -7.47 17.95 20.27
C ASP A 71 -8.79 17.90 19.48
N GLN A 72 -8.86 18.47 18.26
CA GLN A 72 -10.14 18.58 17.52
C GLN A 72 -10.18 17.89 16.15
N ASP A 73 -9.09 17.33 15.64
CA ASP A 73 -9.16 16.49 14.44
C ASP A 73 -9.35 15.01 14.83
N GLU A 74 -10.56 14.50 14.62
CA GLU A 74 -10.92 13.08 14.80
C GLU A 74 -10.18 12.15 13.84
N GLY A 75 -9.48 12.70 12.85
CA GLY A 75 -8.76 11.97 11.81
C GLY A 75 -9.70 11.23 10.86
N LYS A 76 -9.12 10.66 9.82
CA LYS A 76 -9.83 9.86 8.81
C LYS A 76 -9.32 8.44 8.83
N LEU A 77 -10.24 7.48 8.66
CA LEU A 77 -9.89 6.06 8.60
C LEU A 77 -9.50 5.67 7.18
N TYR A 78 -8.33 5.07 7.08
CA TYR A 78 -7.82 4.52 5.84
C TYR A 78 -7.35 3.08 6.05
N CYS A 79 -7.44 2.26 5.01
CA CYS A 79 -6.95 0.89 5.03
C CYS A 79 -5.92 0.67 3.94
N VAL A 80 -4.93 -0.18 4.24
CA VAL A 80 -3.93 -0.64 3.28
C VAL A 80 -4.63 -1.37 2.14
N THR A 81 -4.40 -0.90 0.92
CA THR A 81 -4.98 -1.52 -0.27
C THR A 81 -4.23 -2.82 -0.60
N PRO A 82 -4.92 -3.98 -0.64
CA PRO A 82 -4.31 -5.27 -0.95
C PRO A 82 -3.55 -5.24 -2.28
N GLY A 83 -2.33 -5.77 -2.27
CA GLY A 83 -1.45 -5.80 -3.45
C GLY A 83 -0.90 -4.43 -3.91
N ALA A 84 -1.30 -3.32 -3.28
CA ALA A 84 -0.87 -1.95 -3.63
C ALA A 84 0.10 -1.37 -2.59
N THR A 85 1.02 -2.20 -2.13
CA THR A 85 2.10 -1.85 -1.22
C THR A 85 3.34 -2.64 -1.62
N SER A 86 4.53 -2.13 -1.35
CA SER A 86 5.78 -2.90 -1.48
C SER A 86 6.26 -3.46 -0.15
N ILE A 87 5.57 -3.17 0.96
CA ILE A 87 5.99 -3.50 2.31
C ILE A 87 5.36 -4.83 2.74
N PRO A 88 6.14 -5.93 2.85
CA PRO A 88 5.60 -7.26 3.12
C PRO A 88 4.86 -7.36 4.46
N SER A 89 5.24 -6.57 5.46
CA SER A 89 4.56 -6.53 6.75
C SER A 89 3.17 -5.90 6.71
N CYS A 90 2.84 -5.18 5.63
CA CYS A 90 1.52 -4.57 5.41
C CYS A 90 0.59 -5.39 4.52
N MET A 91 1.05 -6.50 3.93
CA MET A 91 0.25 -7.37 3.07
C MET A 91 -0.34 -8.51 3.90
N LYS A 92 -1.65 -8.52 4.17
CA LYS A 92 -2.28 -9.52 5.06
C LYS A 92 -2.12 -10.98 4.60
N ASP A 93 -2.00 -11.19 3.29
CA ASP A 93 -1.79 -12.49 2.67
C ASP A 93 -0.32 -12.91 2.59
N HIS A 94 0.62 -12.06 2.99
CA HIS A 94 2.05 -12.34 2.94
C HIS A 94 2.53 -13.04 4.23
N PRO A 95 3.44 -14.04 4.16
CA PRO A 95 3.97 -14.74 5.35
C PRO A 95 4.68 -13.87 6.39
N HIS A 96 5.05 -12.65 6.00
CA HIS A 96 5.71 -11.66 6.86
C HIS A 96 4.79 -10.54 7.32
N TYR A 97 3.48 -10.68 7.11
CA TYR A 97 2.49 -9.78 7.67
C TYR A 97 2.71 -9.61 9.18
N SER A 98 2.64 -8.37 9.63
CA SER A 98 2.63 -8.06 11.06
C SER A 98 1.96 -6.71 11.24
N TYR A 99 0.84 -6.72 11.97
CA TYR A 99 0.08 -5.52 12.28
C TYR A 99 0.99 -4.42 12.87
N ASN A 100 1.75 -4.77 13.91
CA ASN A 100 2.63 -3.83 14.60
C ASN A 100 3.74 -3.27 13.70
N TYR A 101 4.36 -4.12 12.87
CA TYR A 101 5.38 -3.62 11.96
C TYR A 101 4.77 -2.75 10.88
N CYS A 102 3.62 -3.12 10.32
CA CYS A 102 2.94 -2.27 9.35
C CYS A 102 2.61 -0.89 9.94
N CYS A 103 1.99 -0.81 11.13
CA CYS A 103 1.71 0.47 11.78
C CYS A 103 2.97 1.32 11.94
N ARG A 104 4.12 0.73 12.31
CA ARG A 104 5.39 1.47 12.43
C ARG A 104 5.90 2.00 11.08
N TYR A 105 5.74 1.23 10.00
CA TYR A 105 6.06 1.72 8.65
C TYR A 105 5.12 2.86 8.25
N LEU A 106 3.82 2.73 8.50
CA LEU A 106 2.82 3.74 8.17
C LEU A 106 3.09 5.04 8.91
N ASP A 107 3.29 4.97 10.22
CA ASP A 107 3.61 6.12 11.10
C ASP A 107 4.86 6.85 10.61
N ALA A 108 5.95 6.10 10.41
CA ALA A 108 7.18 6.67 9.89
C ALA A 108 7.01 7.32 8.51
N MET A 109 6.27 6.70 7.57
CA MET A 109 6.03 7.28 6.24
C MET A 109 5.07 8.48 6.28
N ALA A 110 4.09 8.47 7.18
CA ALA A 110 3.12 9.55 7.35
C ALA A 110 3.78 10.82 7.87
N SER A 111 4.74 10.70 8.80
CA SER A 111 5.46 11.86 9.35
C SER A 111 6.18 12.70 8.28
N PHE A 112 6.70 12.07 7.20
CA PHE A 112 7.30 12.80 6.07
C PHE A 112 6.30 13.69 5.32
N LYS A 113 5.01 13.46 5.51
CA LYS A 113 3.90 14.22 4.94
C LYS A 113 3.20 15.11 5.96
N GLN A 114 3.77 15.28 7.16
CA GLN A 114 3.15 16.02 8.26
C GLN A 114 1.78 15.42 8.62
N LEU A 115 1.74 14.08 8.72
CA LEU A 115 0.58 13.31 9.13
C LEU A 115 0.98 12.40 10.28
N ASP A 116 0.06 12.20 11.23
CA ASP A 116 0.19 11.24 12.31
C ASP A 116 -0.70 10.03 12.07
N VAL A 117 -0.20 8.86 12.50
CA VAL A 117 -0.94 7.60 12.48
C VAL A 117 -1.33 7.23 13.91
N ASP A 118 -2.63 7.14 14.14
CA ASP A 118 -3.15 6.63 15.40
C ASP A 118 -3.02 5.12 15.45
N ILE A 119 -1.95 4.67 16.09
CA ILE A 119 -1.72 3.27 16.45
C ILE A 119 -2.56 2.91 17.68
N TYR A 120 -3.87 3.19 17.66
CA TYR A 120 -4.78 2.58 18.62
C TYR A 120 -5.14 1.16 18.13
N PRO A 121 -5.25 0.18 19.04
CA PRO A 121 -5.52 -1.20 18.66
C PRO A 121 -6.94 -1.25 18.13
N ASN A 122 -7.08 -1.43 16.82
CA ASN A 122 -8.31 -1.80 16.12
C ASN A 122 -9.58 -1.02 16.55
N PRO A 123 -10.15 -0.12 15.74
CA PRO A 123 -11.45 0.50 16.06
C PRO A 123 -12.57 -0.53 16.24
N TYR A 124 -12.35 -1.79 15.84
CA TYR A 124 -13.17 -2.94 16.20
C TYR A 124 -12.48 -3.75 17.30
N PRO A 125 -12.85 -3.59 18.59
CA PRO A 125 -12.46 -4.56 19.59
C PRO A 125 -12.93 -5.93 19.12
N ASN A 126 -12.01 -6.90 19.13
CA ASN A 126 -12.27 -8.29 18.76
C ASN A 126 -13.60 -8.77 19.38
N PRO A 127 -14.63 -9.10 18.59
CA PRO A 127 -15.80 -9.77 19.13
C PRO A 127 -15.38 -11.24 19.33
N ASN A 128 -15.03 -11.58 20.57
CA ASN A 128 -14.71 -12.91 21.15
C ASN A 128 -13.25 -13.15 21.49
#